data_AF-A0A1E8BDL0-F1
#
_entry.id   AF-A0A1E8BDL0-F1
#
_cell.length_a   1.000
_cell.length_b   1.000
_cell.length_c   1.000
_cell.angle_alpha   90.00
_cell.angle_beta   90.00
_cell.angle_gamma   90.00
#
_symmetry.space_group_name_H-M   'P 1'
#
loop_
_entity.id
_entity.type
_entity.pdbx_description
1 polymer ?
#
loop_
_entity_poly.entity_id
_entity_poly.type
_entity_poly.pdbx_seq_one_letter_code
_entity_poly.pdbx_strand_id
1 'polypeptide(L)' 'MHDELLRKVIRTKIKVGIRILEELPNPIQHHAKQALNILQEELSSCITEQPQPESSLKSIIIE' A
#
# COMPACT_ATOMS: atom_id res chain seq x y z
N MET A 1 10.28 4.00 9.94
CA MET A 1 10.95 4.50 8.70
C MET A 1 11.17 3.41 7.66
N HIS A 2 11.65 2.21 8.01
CA HIS A 2 11.90 1.14 7.03
C HIS A 2 10.61 0.59 6.39
N ASP A 3 9.56 0.36 7.17
CA ASP A 3 8.25 -0.12 6.67
C ASP A 3 7.52 0.90 5.78
N GLU A 4 7.69 2.20 6.07
CA GLU A 4 7.16 3.30 5.24
C GLU A 4 7.82 3.29 3.86
N LEU A 5 9.16 3.18 3.85
CA LEU A 5 9.94 3.12 2.62
C LEU A 5 9.61 1.86 1.82
N LEU A 6 9.52 0.71 2.49
CA LEU A 6 9.14 -0.56 1.87
C LEU A 6 7.75 -0.46 1.23
N ARG A 7 6.76 0.09 1.95
CA ARG A 7 5.41 0.33 1.40
C ARG A 7 5.42 1.27 0.20
N LYS A 8 6.21 2.34 0.24
CA LYS A 8 6.36 3.28 -0.89
C LYS A 8 6.95 2.58 -2.12
N VAL A 9 7.95 1.72 -1.92
CA VAL A 9 8.55 0.92 -3.00
C VAL A 9 7.53 -0.05 -3.59
N ILE A 10 6.77 -0.78 -2.76
CA ILE A 10 5.77 -1.74 -3.24
C ILE A 10 4.65 -1.03 -4.03
N ARG A 11 4.09 0.08 -3.51
CA ARG A 11 3.08 0.88 -4.23
C ARG A 11 3.58 1.39 -5.57
N THR A 12 4.85 1.78 -5.63
CA THR A 12 5.48 2.25 -6.88
C THR A 12 5.59 1.11 -7.89
N LYS A 13 6.02 -0.08 -7.46
CA LYS A 13 6.10 -1.27 -8.33
C LYS A 13 4.73 -1.68 -8.89
N ILE A 14 3.68 -1.62 -8.08
CA ILE A 14 2.30 -1.90 -8.54
C ILE A 14 1.86 -0.89 -9.60
N LYS A 15 2.07 0.42 -9.37
CA LYS A 15 1.73 1.46 -10.35
C LYS A 15 2.45 1.28 -11.69
N VAL A 16 3.73 0.94 -11.63
CA VAL A 16 4.52 0.63 -12.84
C VAL A 16 3.99 -0.63 -13.53
N GLY A 17 3.67 -1.67 -12.75
CA GLY A 17 3.06 -2.89 -13.25
C GLY A 17 1.78 -2.62 -14.03
N ILE A 18 0.85 -1.83 -13.46
CA ILE A 18 -0.41 -1.45 -14.13
C ILE A 18 -0.14 -0.79 -15.49
N ARG A 19 0.81 0.16 -15.56
CA ARG A 19 1.18 0.82 -16.83
C ARG A 19 1.73 -0.17 -17.87
N ILE A 20 2.56 -1.12 -17.46
CA ILE A 20 3.08 -2.16 -18.36
C ILE A 20 1.94 -3.06 -18.86
N LEU A 21 0.98 -3.39 -17.99
CA LEU A 21 -0.17 -4.20 -18.39
C LEU A 21 -1.09 -3.48 -19.37
N GLU A 22 -1.16 -2.14 -19.32
CA GLU A 22 -1.90 -1.33 -20.29
C GLU A 22 -1.40 -1.54 -21.74
N GLU A 23 -0.14 -1.94 -21.90
CA GLU A 23 0.49 -2.23 -23.20
C GLU A 23 0.27 -3.68 -23.67
N LEU A 24 -0.29 -4.55 -22.82
CA LEU A 24 -0.53 -5.96 -23.16
C LEU A 24 -1.88 -6.18 -23.86
N PRO A 25 -2.02 -7.24 -24.69
CA PRO A 25 -3.28 -7.62 -25.31
C PRO A 25 -4.39 -7.89 -24.28
N ASN A 26 -5.63 -7.50 -24.63
CA ASN A 26 -6.82 -7.55 -23.75
C ASN A 26 -6.98 -8.82 -22.87
N PRO A 27 -6.82 -10.06 -23.36
CA PRO A 27 -7.00 -11.24 -22.50
C PRO A 27 -5.93 -11.34 -21.40
N ILE A 28 -4.70 -10.91 -21.67
CA ILE A 28 -3.60 -10.93 -20.69
C ILE A 28 -3.74 -9.76 -19.71
N GLN A 29 -4.12 -8.59 -20.23
CA GLN A 29 -4.34 -7.39 -19.45
C GLN A 29 -5.42 -7.59 -18.37
N HIS A 30 -6.54 -8.23 -18.70
CA HIS A 30 -7.66 -8.41 -17.76
C HIS A 30 -7.25 -9.19 -16.51
N HIS A 31 -6.67 -10.38 -16.69
CA HIS A 31 -6.25 -11.23 -15.56
C HIS A 31 -5.15 -10.59 -14.73
N ALA A 32 -4.19 -9.93 -15.40
CA ALA A 32 -3.09 -9.29 -14.70
C ALA A 32 -3.53 -8.03 -13.94
N LYS A 33 -4.47 -7.24 -14.47
CA LYS A 33 -5.08 -6.10 -13.76
C LYS A 33 -5.83 -6.58 -12.52
N GLN A 34 -6.59 -7.67 -12.62
CA GLN A 34 -7.31 -8.25 -11.49
C GLN A 34 -6.35 -8.66 -10.37
N ALA A 35 -5.25 -9.34 -10.70
CA ALA A 35 -4.24 -9.74 -9.73
C ALA A 35 -3.56 -8.53 -9.06
N LEU A 36 -3.22 -7.48 -9.83
CA LEU A 36 -2.63 -6.26 -9.27
C LEU A 36 -3.59 -5.48 -8.37
N ASN A 37 -4.88 -5.45 -8.68
CA ASN A 37 -5.89 -4.80 -7.85
C ASN A 37 -6.00 -5.47 -6.48
N ILE A 38 -6.01 -6.81 -6.42
CA ILE A 38 -6.02 -7.58 -5.15
C ILE A 38 -4.82 -7.19 -4.29
N LEU A 39 -3.61 -7.17 -4.87
CA LEU A 39 -2.40 -6.79 -4.15
C LEU A 39 -2.46 -5.33 -3.64
N GLN A 40 -3.10 -4.44 -4.41
CA GLN A 40 -3.27 -3.05 -4.01
C GLN A 40 -4.30 -2.90 -2.88
N GLU A 41 -5.36 -3.70 -2.86
CA GLU A 41 -6.35 -3.76 -1.79
C GLU A 41 -5.71 -4.29 -0.49
N GLU A 42 -4.97 -5.40 -0.55
CA GLU A 42 -4.25 -5.97 0.60
C GLU A 42 -3.26 -4.97 1.22
N LEU A 43 -2.51 -4.24 0.38
CA LEU A 43 -1.61 -3.19 0.87
C LEU A 43 -2.34 -1.99 1.46
N SER A 44 -3.60 -1.77 1.08
CA SER A 44 -4.43 -0.69 1.60
C SER A 44 -5.09 -1.08 2.92
N SER A 45 -5.54 -2.34 3.07
CA SER A 45 -6.08 -2.87 4.32
C SER A 45 -5.01 -2.94 5.43
N CYS A 46 -3.76 -3.20 5.09
CA CYS A 46 -2.63 -3.11 6.04
C CYS A 46 -2.37 -1.68 6.56
N ILE A 47 -2.94 -0.63 5.96
CA ILE A 47 -2.88 0.75 6.47
C ILE A 47 -3.92 0.94 7.58
N THR A 48 -5.11 0.36 7.40
CA THR A 48 -6.22 0.46 8.36
C THR A 48 -6.02 -0.39 9.61
N GLU A 49 -5.17 -1.41 9.56
CA GLU A 49 -4.81 -2.24 10.73
C GLU A 49 -3.63 -1.68 11.55
N GLN A 50 -2.99 -0.57 11.15
CA GLN A 50 -2.07 0.11 12.06
C GLN A 50 -2.86 0.83 13.17
N PRO A 51 -2.44 0.72 14.45
CA PRO A 51 -3.19 1.28 15.56
C PRO A 51 -3.33 2.80 15.38
N GLN A 52 -4.41 3.35 15.92
CA GLN A 52 -4.51 4.76 16.29
C GLN A 52 -3.15 5.31 16.73
N PRO A 53 -2.82 6.58 16.45
CA PRO A 53 -1.65 7.18 17.07
C PRO A 53 -1.74 6.90 18.56
N GLU A 54 -0.78 6.16 19.10
CA GLU A 54 -0.63 6.04 20.53
C GLU A 54 -0.55 7.48 21.05
N SER A 55 -1.62 7.98 21.64
CA SER A 55 -1.59 9.21 22.43
C SER A 55 -0.88 8.89 23.76
N SER A 56 0.35 8.40 23.67
CA SER A 56 1.37 8.58 24.67
C SER A 56 1.98 9.93 24.29
N LEU A 57 1.59 11.04 24.92
CA LEU A 57 2.11 11.44 26.21
C LEU A 57 1.02 12.11 27.06
N LYS A 58 0.38 11.33 27.95
CA LYS A 58 -0.02 11.88 29.25
C LYS A 58 1.24 11.92 30.12
N SER A 59 2.04 12.99 30.02
CA SER A 59 3.02 13.37 31.04
C SER A 59 2.62 14.77 31.53
N ILE A 60 1.75 14.83 32.53
CA ILE A 60 2.10 15.23 33.91
C ILE A 60 2.53 16.70 33.95
N ILE A 61 1.64 17.54 34.49
CA ILE A 61 1.94 18.88 34.97
C ILE A 61 3.06 18.73 36.02
N ILE A 62 4.19 19.41 35.80
CA ILE A 62 5.18 19.66 36.85
C ILE A 62 4.99 21.11 37.29
N GLU A 63 4.84 21.26 38.61
CA GLU A 63 4.61 22.45 39.45
C GLU A 63 4.84 23.84 38.85
#